data_AF-A0A1X9Z5F7-F1
#
_entry.id   AF-A0A1X9Z5F7-F1
#
_cell.length_a   1.000
_cell.length_b   1.000
_cell.length_c   1.000
_cell.angle_alpha   90.00
_cell.angle_beta   90.00
_cell.angle_gamma   90.00
#
_symmetry.space_group_name_H-M   'P 1'
#
loop_
_entity.id
_entity.type
_entity.pdbx_description
1 polymer ?
#
loop_
_entity_poly.entity_id
_entity_poly.type
_entity_poly.pdbx_seq_one_letter_code
_entity_poly.pdbx_strand_id
1 'polypeptide(L)'
;MPIPSLSETDLEAYRNDLSNPEKSTGELFITLTGLYQRFAGNEQLLANFEYAAELQSLENSYASKKDQYNKEITELKRQFKQLDNRIVAAEQKLRHGIPDDLMVMDKIIAEQESIVEDQEKLNHAESSVVEQVRKIDIAHGKDLQKLEQQQNNRNTPLNSKFSAFTEQLKQAEKRITLKASAIAIIAIIGIPLILDLGLVSLGLPALSKNTNNLIFTHYIFLIALILVELFLAEKIRSRISGMLSISYLKDSLATLQNLLTENKKQIFKVESEHKISLSEFVKQNYTA
;
A
#
# COMPACT_ATOMS: atom_id res chain seq x y z
N MET A 1 -9.45 -14.89 8.96
CA MET A 1 -8.51 -14.21 9.88
C MET A 1 -7.68 -13.24 9.05
N PRO A 2 -7.40 -12.00 9.53
CA PRO A 2 -6.51 -11.09 8.82
C PRO A 2 -5.14 -11.76 8.67
N ILE A 3 -4.57 -11.66 7.47
CA ILE A 3 -3.23 -12.18 7.18
C ILE A 3 -2.24 -11.32 7.98
N PRO A 4 -1.38 -11.90 8.82
CA PRO A 4 -0.44 -11.13 9.61
C PRO A 4 0.54 -10.39 8.69
N SER A 5 0.79 -9.12 9.00
CA SER A 5 1.74 -8.27 8.26
C SER A 5 3.12 -8.92 8.14
N LEU A 6 3.79 -8.69 7.02
CA LEU A 6 5.16 -9.15 6.79
C LEU A 6 6.13 -8.40 7.71
N SER A 7 7.04 -9.14 8.35
CA SER A 7 8.10 -8.61 9.21
C SER A 7 9.49 -8.99 8.68
N GLU A 8 10.54 -8.32 9.19
CA GLU A 8 11.93 -8.66 8.88
C GLU A 8 12.30 -10.07 9.37
N THR A 9 11.73 -10.49 10.51
CA THR A 9 11.93 -11.85 11.04
C THR A 9 11.42 -12.93 10.09
N ASP A 10 10.34 -12.66 9.34
CA ASP A 10 9.85 -13.61 8.33
C ASP A 10 10.81 -13.72 7.13
N LEU A 11 11.42 -12.61 6.72
CA LEU A 11 12.37 -12.58 5.63
C LEU A 11 13.70 -13.26 6.00
N GLU A 12 14.15 -13.12 7.26
CA GLU A 12 15.31 -13.85 7.77
C GLU A 12 15.03 -15.35 7.92
N ALA A 13 13.83 -15.72 8.38
CA ALA A 13 13.41 -17.12 8.42
C ALA A 13 13.47 -17.75 7.02
N TYR A 14 12.95 -17.06 6.00
CA TYR A 14 13.02 -17.53 4.62
C TYR A 14 14.45 -17.59 4.07
N ARG A 15 15.31 -16.63 4.44
CA ARG A 15 16.73 -16.68 4.08
C ARG A 15 17.43 -17.94 4.63
N ASN A 16 17.08 -18.34 5.85
CA ASN A 16 17.57 -19.58 6.44
C ASN A 16 17.03 -20.81 5.68
N ASP A 17 15.76 -20.81 5.31
CA ASP A 17 15.15 -21.87 4.49
C ASP A 17 15.83 -22.04 3.13
N LEU A 18 16.24 -20.94 2.47
CA LEU A 18 16.99 -20.99 1.21
C LEU A 18 18.34 -21.71 1.34
N SER A 19 18.90 -21.77 2.55
CA SER A 19 20.16 -22.44 2.83
C SER A 19 19.96 -23.88 3.33
N ASN A 20 18.72 -24.29 3.59
CA ASN A 20 18.38 -25.61 4.09
C ASN A 20 18.24 -26.63 2.93
N PRO A 21 19.13 -27.64 2.83
CA PRO A 21 19.08 -28.63 1.76
C PRO A 21 17.89 -29.61 1.87
N GLU A 22 17.17 -29.63 2.99
CA GLU A 22 15.98 -30.48 3.18
C GLU A 22 14.71 -29.87 2.59
N LYS A 23 14.70 -28.55 2.32
CA LYS A 23 13.54 -27.86 1.77
C LYS A 23 13.40 -28.13 0.27
N SER A 24 12.22 -28.57 -0.14
CA SER A 24 11.92 -28.73 -1.56
C SER A 24 11.78 -27.37 -2.25
N THR A 25 12.16 -27.29 -3.52
CA THR A 25 12.00 -26.07 -4.32
C THR A 25 10.54 -25.59 -4.36
N GLY A 26 9.57 -26.51 -4.45
CA GLY A 26 8.15 -26.18 -4.41
C GLY A 26 7.74 -25.52 -3.10
N GLU A 27 8.18 -26.03 -1.95
CA GLU A 27 7.96 -25.39 -0.65
C GLU A 27 8.54 -23.98 -0.60
N LEU A 28 9.73 -23.76 -1.15
CA LEU A 28 10.36 -22.45 -1.18
C LEU A 28 9.56 -21.44 -2.02
N PHE A 29 8.98 -21.85 -3.15
CA PHE A 29 8.10 -21.00 -3.97
C PHE A 29 6.76 -20.70 -3.27
N ILE A 30 6.16 -21.71 -2.61
CA ILE A 30 4.91 -21.54 -1.86
C ILE A 30 5.11 -20.53 -0.71
N THR A 31 6.18 -20.71 0.08
CA THR A 31 6.48 -19.81 1.19
C THR A 31 6.73 -18.39 0.68
N LEU A 32 7.51 -18.21 -0.38
CA LEU A 32 7.77 -16.90 -0.96
C LEU A 32 6.49 -16.22 -1.46
N THR A 33 5.60 -16.97 -2.10
CA THR A 33 4.28 -16.47 -2.52
C THR A 33 3.47 -15.99 -1.32
N GLY A 34 3.49 -16.75 -0.22
CA GLY A 34 2.87 -16.34 1.05
C GLY A 34 3.47 -15.04 1.62
N LEU A 35 4.79 -14.85 1.54
CA LEU A 35 5.44 -13.61 1.97
C LEU A 35 5.02 -12.39 1.14
N TYR A 36 4.89 -12.54 -0.18
CA TYR A 36 4.34 -11.48 -1.05
C TYR A 36 2.88 -11.14 -0.73
N GLN A 37 2.05 -12.14 -0.41
CA GLN A 37 0.67 -11.92 0.03
C GLN A 37 0.61 -11.16 1.37
N ARG A 38 1.49 -11.49 2.32
CA ARG A 38 1.61 -10.75 3.59
C ARG A 38 2.08 -9.32 3.36
N PHE A 39 3.02 -9.11 2.44
CA PHE A 39 3.46 -7.76 2.07
C PHE A 39 2.35 -6.93 1.41
N ALA A 40 1.44 -7.55 0.64
CA ALA A 40 0.25 -6.86 0.14
C ALA A 40 -0.61 -6.29 1.28
N GLY A 41 -0.70 -7.00 2.39
CA GLY A 41 -1.32 -6.50 3.62
C GLY A 41 -0.62 -5.26 4.20
N ASN A 42 0.72 -5.23 4.19
CA ASN A 42 1.49 -4.05 4.65
C ASN A 42 1.23 -2.82 3.77
N GLU A 43 1.17 -3.01 2.45
CA GLU A 43 0.93 -1.91 1.51
C GLU A 43 -0.51 -1.40 1.60
N GLN A 44 -1.49 -2.29 1.81
CA GLN A 44 -2.87 -1.87 2.08
C GLN A 44 -2.98 -1.11 3.40
N LEU A 45 -2.28 -1.55 4.44
CA LEU A 45 -2.23 -0.86 5.73
C LEU A 45 -1.65 0.54 5.58
N LEU A 46 -0.54 0.69 4.85
CA LEU A 46 0.06 1.99 4.53
C LEU A 46 -0.92 2.88 3.76
N ALA A 47 -1.60 2.36 2.74
CA ALA A 47 -2.58 3.12 1.97
C ALA A 47 -3.75 3.63 2.84
N ASN A 48 -4.25 2.79 3.74
CA ASN A 48 -5.31 3.16 4.68
C ASN A 48 -4.82 4.20 5.69
N PHE A 49 -3.59 4.04 6.20
CA PHE A 49 -2.99 4.96 7.16
C PHE A 49 -2.76 6.35 6.55
N GLU A 50 -2.19 6.41 5.35
CA GLU A 50 -2.01 7.68 4.61
C GLU A 50 -3.34 8.40 4.39
N TYR A 51 -4.36 7.68 3.91
CA TYR A 51 -5.68 8.26 3.72
C TYR A 51 -6.27 8.81 5.02
N ALA A 52 -6.21 8.04 6.11
CA ALA A 52 -6.75 8.46 7.39
C ALA A 52 -6.00 9.68 7.98
N ALA A 53 -4.68 9.70 7.85
CA ALA A 53 -3.86 10.82 8.33
C ALA A 53 -4.12 12.11 7.54
N GLU A 54 -4.24 12.01 6.21
CA GLU A 54 -4.59 13.14 5.34
C GLU A 54 -6.02 13.63 5.62
N LEU A 55 -6.99 12.71 5.76
CA LEU A 55 -8.37 13.04 6.08
C LEU A 55 -8.47 13.78 7.42
N GLN A 56 -7.82 13.25 8.47
CA GLN A 56 -7.81 13.88 9.78
C GLN A 56 -7.17 15.28 9.74
N SER A 57 -6.09 15.45 8.99
CA SER A 57 -5.46 16.76 8.80
C SER A 57 -6.39 17.75 8.10
N LEU A 58 -7.09 17.28 7.05
CA LEU A 58 -8.06 18.08 6.30
C LEU A 58 -9.25 18.50 7.17
N GLU A 59 -9.83 17.56 7.92
CA GLU A 59 -10.94 17.81 8.85
C GLU A 59 -10.54 18.80 9.95
N ASN A 60 -9.36 18.64 10.54
CA ASN A 60 -8.83 19.57 11.55
C ASN A 60 -8.64 20.98 10.98
N SER A 61 -8.10 21.10 9.78
CA SER A 61 -7.92 22.39 9.11
C SER A 61 -9.26 23.06 8.82
N TYR A 62 -10.23 22.29 8.32
CA TYR A 62 -11.58 22.78 8.05
C TYR A 62 -12.28 23.22 9.33
N ALA A 63 -12.26 22.40 10.38
CA ALA A 63 -12.86 22.69 11.68
C ALA A 63 -12.26 23.96 12.30
N SER A 64 -10.94 24.10 12.26
CA SER A 64 -10.25 25.29 12.79
C SER A 64 -10.66 26.57 12.06
N LYS A 65 -10.72 26.55 10.71
CA LYS A 65 -11.15 27.73 9.94
C LYS A 65 -12.64 28.03 10.14
N LYS A 66 -13.48 27.00 10.24
CA LYS A 66 -14.91 27.16 10.49
C LYS A 66 -15.19 27.75 11.88
N ASP A 67 -14.45 27.32 12.89
CA ASP A 67 -14.52 27.90 14.23
C ASP A 67 -14.13 29.38 14.23
N GLN A 68 -13.08 29.76 13.50
CA GLN A 68 -12.69 31.16 13.34
C GLN A 68 -13.84 32.00 12.75
N TYR A 69 -14.42 31.58 11.63
CA TYR A 69 -15.51 32.34 11.02
C TYR A 69 -16.80 32.32 11.84
N ASN A 70 -17.08 31.24 12.57
CA ASN A 70 -18.21 31.22 13.50
C ASN A 70 -18.04 32.27 14.61
N LYS A 71 -16.81 32.48 15.12
CA LYS A 71 -16.51 33.56 16.07
C LYS A 71 -16.73 34.93 15.45
N GLU A 72 -16.27 35.14 14.22
CA GLU A 72 -16.49 36.40 13.48
C GLU A 72 -18.00 36.68 13.25
N ILE A 73 -18.78 35.67 12.84
CA ILE A 73 -20.24 35.78 12.69
C ILE A 73 -20.91 36.13 14.02
N THR A 74 -20.47 35.49 15.12
CA THR A 74 -21.04 35.74 16.46
C THR A 74 -20.78 37.18 16.90
N GLU A 75 -19.60 37.70 16.61
CA GLU A 75 -19.22 39.08 16.89
C GLU A 75 -20.01 40.08 16.01
N LEU A 76 -20.19 39.80 14.72
CA LEU A 76 -21.05 40.62 13.85
C LEU A 76 -22.49 40.66 14.35
N LYS A 77 -23.06 39.53 14.77
CA LYS A 77 -24.41 39.49 15.37
C LYS A 77 -24.51 40.34 16.63
N ARG A 78 -23.45 40.37 17.45
CA ARG A 78 -23.38 41.24 18.63
C ARG A 78 -23.38 42.71 18.23
N GLN A 79 -22.61 43.09 17.21
CA GLN A 79 -22.53 44.46 16.69
C GLN A 79 -23.85 44.91 16.06
N PHE A 80 -24.50 44.06 15.26
CA PHE A 80 -25.85 44.34 14.72
C PHE A 80 -26.87 44.58 15.83
N LYS A 81 -26.86 43.77 16.89
CA LYS A 81 -27.75 43.99 18.05
C LYS A 81 -27.48 45.33 18.75
N GLN A 82 -26.22 45.75 18.83
CA GLN A 82 -25.87 47.07 19.37
C GLN A 82 -26.37 48.21 18.47
N LEU A 83 -26.26 48.04 17.15
CA LEU A 83 -26.77 48.99 16.17
C LEU A 83 -28.30 49.08 16.22
N ASP A 84 -29.02 47.96 16.29
CA ASP A 84 -30.48 47.92 16.44
C ASP A 84 -30.93 48.69 17.68
N ASN A 85 -30.24 48.51 18.82
CA ASN A 85 -30.55 49.28 20.02
C ASN A 85 -30.32 50.80 19.82
N ARG A 86 -29.29 51.19 19.07
CA ARG A 86 -29.03 52.60 18.71
C ARG A 86 -30.12 53.15 17.79
N ILE A 87 -30.56 52.37 16.80
CA ILE A 87 -31.66 52.72 15.90
C ILE A 87 -32.94 52.95 16.71
N VAL A 88 -33.33 52.01 17.56
CA VAL A 88 -34.52 52.14 18.41
C VAL A 88 -34.44 53.37 19.33
N ALA A 89 -33.27 53.65 19.90
CA ALA A 89 -33.07 54.84 20.73
C ALA A 89 -33.20 56.15 19.91
N ALA A 90 -32.64 56.20 18.70
CA ALA A 90 -32.78 57.34 17.80
C ALA A 90 -34.23 57.54 17.35
N GLU A 91 -34.93 56.46 17.01
CA GLU A 91 -36.37 56.48 16.67
C GLU A 91 -37.24 56.95 17.82
N GLN A 92 -36.95 56.51 19.05
CA GLN A 92 -37.65 57.00 20.24
C GLN A 92 -37.43 58.50 20.44
N LYS A 93 -36.20 59.00 20.30
CA LYS A 93 -35.93 60.46 20.38
C LYS A 93 -36.78 61.25 19.39
N LEU A 94 -36.92 60.76 18.15
CA LEU A 94 -37.76 61.38 17.12
C LEU A 94 -39.27 61.31 17.44
N ARG A 95 -39.75 60.19 18.00
CA ARG A 95 -41.16 60.01 18.39
C ARG A 95 -41.62 60.93 19.52
N HIS A 96 -40.72 61.37 20.39
CA HIS A 96 -41.05 62.30 21.48
C HIS A 96 -41.19 63.77 21.01
N GLY A 97 -41.06 64.03 19.71
CA GLY A 97 -41.22 65.34 19.08
C GLY A 97 -39.96 65.77 18.34
N ILE A 98 -40.13 66.50 17.23
CA ILE A 98 -39.01 67.16 16.56
C ILE A 98 -38.55 68.29 17.49
N PRO A 99 -37.27 68.34 17.91
CA PRO A 99 -36.78 69.43 18.74
C PRO A 99 -36.97 70.77 18.03
N ASP A 100 -37.48 71.77 18.75
CA ASP A 100 -37.55 73.16 18.23
C ASP A 100 -36.16 73.81 18.11
N ASP A 101 -35.15 73.20 18.74
CA ASP A 101 -33.75 73.64 18.70
C ASP A 101 -32.99 72.99 17.54
N LEU A 102 -32.55 73.82 16.60
CA LEU A 102 -31.71 73.45 15.45
C LEU A 102 -30.44 72.68 15.86
N MET A 103 -29.79 73.03 16.98
CA MET A 103 -28.59 72.33 17.42
C MET A 103 -28.87 70.87 17.83
N VAL A 104 -30.04 70.61 18.39
CA VAL A 104 -30.46 69.26 18.78
C VAL A 104 -30.85 68.46 17.53
N MET A 105 -31.47 69.12 16.54
CA MET A 105 -31.80 68.52 15.25
C MET A 105 -30.53 68.08 14.49
N ASP A 106 -29.53 68.94 14.38
CA ASP A 106 -28.24 68.62 13.73
C ASP A 106 -27.54 67.43 14.39
N LYS A 107 -27.62 67.35 15.73
CA LYS A 107 -27.04 66.23 16.48
C LYS A 107 -27.74 64.90 16.20
N ILE A 108 -29.06 64.91 16.03
CA ILE A 108 -29.84 63.71 15.68
C ILE A 108 -29.52 63.28 14.25
N ILE A 109 -29.42 64.22 13.30
CA ILE A 109 -29.05 63.93 11.92
C ILE A 109 -27.67 63.29 11.84
N ALA A 110 -26.67 63.88 12.53
CA ALA A 110 -25.32 63.30 12.58
C ALA A 110 -25.29 61.90 13.23
N GLU A 111 -26.12 61.65 14.25
CA GLU A 111 -26.28 60.32 14.86
C GLU A 111 -26.89 59.32 13.88
N GLN A 112 -27.89 59.72 13.08
CA GLN A 112 -28.50 58.89 12.04
C GLN A 112 -27.54 58.60 10.88
N GLU A 113 -26.81 59.58 10.39
CA GLU A 113 -25.78 59.39 9.36
C GLU A 113 -24.69 58.41 9.83
N SER A 114 -24.24 58.54 11.08
CA SER A 114 -23.31 57.58 11.69
C SER A 114 -23.89 56.16 11.81
N ILE A 115 -25.17 56.03 12.16
CA ILE A 115 -25.85 54.72 12.23
C ILE A 115 -25.91 54.08 10.84
N VAL A 116 -26.22 54.85 9.80
CA VAL A 116 -26.27 54.35 8.41
C VAL A 116 -24.89 53.90 7.96
N GLU A 117 -23.84 54.69 8.22
CA GLU A 117 -22.46 54.31 7.87
C GLU A 117 -22.03 53.02 8.59
N ASP A 118 -22.33 52.89 9.88
CA ASP A 118 -22.06 51.68 10.64
C ASP A 118 -22.86 50.47 10.11
N GLN A 119 -24.11 50.68 9.67
CA GLN A 119 -24.94 49.63 9.06
C GLN A 119 -24.34 49.13 7.75
N GLU A 120 -23.92 50.03 6.87
CA GLU A 120 -23.27 49.67 5.60
C GLU A 120 -21.98 48.88 5.83
N LYS A 121 -21.15 49.32 6.79
CA LYS A 121 -19.93 48.60 7.18
C LYS A 121 -20.23 47.19 7.68
N LEU A 122 -21.22 47.02 8.56
CA LEU A 122 -21.62 45.71 9.08
C LEU A 122 -22.19 44.80 7.98
N ASN A 123 -23.02 45.33 7.08
CA ASN A 123 -23.56 44.58 5.94
C ASN A 123 -22.46 44.10 4.98
N HIS A 124 -21.47 44.95 4.71
CA HIS A 124 -20.29 44.58 3.92
C HIS A 124 -19.45 43.50 4.61
N ALA A 125 -19.23 43.65 5.92
CA ALA A 125 -18.49 42.66 6.71
C ALA A 125 -19.21 41.31 6.74
N GLU A 126 -20.52 41.28 6.94
CA GLU A 126 -21.34 40.07 6.89
C GLU A 126 -21.26 39.39 5.52
N SER A 127 -21.47 40.15 4.44
CA SER A 127 -21.38 39.63 3.07
C SER A 127 -20.02 39.01 2.79
N SER A 128 -18.94 39.66 3.26
CA SER A 128 -17.58 39.15 3.13
C SER A 128 -17.38 37.84 3.89
N VAL A 129 -17.79 37.76 5.17
CA VAL A 129 -17.63 36.55 5.99
C VAL A 129 -18.43 35.38 5.42
N VAL A 130 -19.67 35.61 4.97
CA VAL A 130 -20.50 34.58 4.34
C VAL A 130 -19.83 34.03 3.07
N GLU A 131 -19.25 34.89 2.24
CA GLU A 131 -18.54 34.47 1.04
C GLU A 131 -17.26 33.69 1.39
N GLN A 132 -16.54 34.06 2.45
CA GLN A 132 -15.37 33.30 2.90
C GLN A 132 -15.74 31.92 3.43
N VAL A 133 -16.82 31.79 4.21
CA VAL A 133 -17.35 30.49 4.66
C VAL A 133 -17.68 29.61 3.46
N ARG A 134 -18.38 30.17 2.47
CA ARG A 134 -18.72 29.45 1.23
C ARG A 134 -17.48 28.97 0.49
N LYS A 135 -16.44 29.81 0.38
CA LYS A 135 -15.16 29.43 -0.25
C LYS A 135 -14.50 28.27 0.47
N ILE A 136 -14.51 28.26 1.80
CA ILE A 136 -13.94 27.17 2.59
C ILE A 136 -14.74 25.88 2.40
N ASP A 137 -16.07 25.94 2.44
CA ASP A 137 -16.91 24.75 2.23
C ASP A 137 -16.68 24.13 0.85
N ILE A 138 -16.57 24.97 -0.19
CA ILE A 138 -16.27 24.52 -1.55
C ILE A 138 -14.85 23.93 -1.63
N ALA A 139 -13.85 24.58 -1.02
CA ALA A 139 -12.48 24.11 -1.03
C ALA A 139 -12.36 22.74 -0.33
N HIS A 140 -12.97 22.61 0.86
CA HIS A 140 -13.01 21.35 1.60
C HIS A 140 -13.67 20.22 0.79
N GLY A 141 -14.80 20.50 0.15
CA GLY A 141 -15.45 19.51 -0.72
C GLY A 141 -14.57 19.06 -1.90
N LYS A 142 -13.82 19.98 -2.51
CA LYS A 142 -12.86 19.66 -3.59
C LYS A 142 -11.67 18.85 -3.08
N ASP A 143 -11.14 19.22 -1.93
CA ASP A 143 -10.00 18.52 -1.32
C ASP A 143 -10.38 17.09 -0.90
N LEU A 144 -11.59 16.89 -0.37
CA LEU A 144 -12.15 15.56 -0.08
C LEU A 144 -12.28 14.70 -1.34
N GLN A 145 -12.88 15.23 -2.41
CA GLN A 145 -13.00 14.49 -3.67
C GLN A 145 -11.64 14.10 -4.26
N LYS A 146 -10.65 15.00 -4.16
CA LYS A 146 -9.29 14.72 -4.60
C LYS A 146 -8.66 13.60 -3.77
N LEU A 147 -8.86 13.62 -2.45
CA LEU A 147 -8.36 12.59 -1.53
C LEU A 147 -8.98 11.22 -1.83
N GLU A 148 -10.30 11.15 -2.02
CA GLU A 148 -11.01 9.93 -2.42
C GLU A 148 -10.52 9.40 -3.78
N GLN A 149 -10.30 10.30 -4.74
CA GLN A 149 -9.76 9.93 -6.05
C GLN A 149 -8.33 9.38 -5.94
N GLN A 150 -7.49 9.98 -5.09
CA GLN A 150 -6.13 9.49 -4.82
C GLN A 150 -6.16 8.10 -4.18
N GLN A 151 -7.06 7.86 -3.22
CA GLN A 151 -7.25 6.55 -2.59
C GLN A 151 -7.65 5.48 -3.62
N ASN A 152 -8.62 5.79 -4.49
CA ASN A 152 -9.06 4.89 -5.55
C ASN A 152 -7.94 4.61 -6.56
N ASN A 153 -7.23 5.65 -7.00
CA ASN A 153 -6.09 5.55 -7.91
C ASN A 153 -4.93 4.75 -7.32
N ARG A 154 -4.86 4.58 -6.00
CA ARG A 154 -3.83 3.78 -5.33
C ARG A 154 -4.24 2.32 -5.13
N ASN A 155 -5.49 2.08 -4.76
CA ASN A 155 -5.99 0.73 -4.48
C ASN A 155 -6.05 -0.15 -5.74
N THR A 156 -6.43 0.40 -6.90
CA THR A 156 -6.54 -0.39 -8.14
C THR A 156 -5.17 -0.91 -8.66
N PRO A 157 -4.10 -0.09 -8.72
CA PRO A 157 -2.77 -0.56 -9.11
C PRO A 157 -2.11 -1.50 -8.09
N LEU A 158 -2.44 -1.38 -6.80
CA LEU A 158 -1.90 -2.27 -5.77
C LEU A 158 -2.28 -3.73 -6.06
N ASN A 159 -3.57 -4.00 -6.28
CA ASN A 159 -4.06 -5.35 -6.54
C ASN A 159 -3.47 -5.97 -7.82
N SER A 160 -3.36 -5.17 -8.89
CA SER A 160 -2.79 -5.63 -10.15
C SER A 160 -1.29 -5.91 -10.04
N LYS A 161 -0.54 -5.09 -9.30
CA LYS A 161 0.90 -5.28 -9.02
C LYS A 161 1.16 -6.58 -8.26
N PHE A 162 0.37 -6.90 -7.23
CA PHE A 162 0.54 -8.15 -6.47
C PHE A 162 0.15 -9.40 -7.26
N SER A 163 -0.89 -9.28 -8.08
CA SER A 163 -1.27 -10.35 -9.01
C SER A 163 -0.16 -10.61 -10.02
N ALA A 164 0.48 -9.56 -10.53
CA ALA A 164 1.63 -9.69 -11.43
C ALA A 164 2.83 -10.38 -10.75
N PHE A 165 3.17 -10.02 -9.50
CA PHE A 165 4.24 -10.71 -8.77
C PHE A 165 3.94 -12.20 -8.54
N THR A 166 2.72 -12.53 -8.15
CA THR A 166 2.29 -13.91 -7.93
C THR A 166 2.34 -14.73 -9.22
N GLU A 167 1.90 -14.13 -10.33
CA GLU A 167 1.95 -14.79 -11.64
C GLU A 167 3.38 -14.97 -12.14
N GLN A 168 4.26 -13.98 -11.93
CA GLN A 168 5.69 -14.10 -12.25
C GLN A 168 6.36 -15.24 -11.47
N LEU A 169 6.05 -15.37 -10.17
CA LEU A 169 6.55 -16.47 -9.32
C LEU A 169 6.10 -17.82 -9.86
N LYS A 170 4.82 -17.96 -10.19
CA LYS A 170 4.24 -19.20 -10.74
C LYS A 170 4.84 -19.57 -12.09
N GLN A 171 5.07 -18.59 -12.96
CA GLN A 171 5.73 -18.80 -14.25
C GLN A 171 7.19 -19.19 -14.08
N ALA A 172 7.90 -18.58 -13.13
CA ALA A 172 9.28 -18.92 -12.80
C ALA A 172 9.39 -20.36 -12.27
N GLU A 173 8.52 -20.74 -11.32
CA GLU A 173 8.42 -22.10 -10.81
C GLU A 173 8.22 -23.10 -11.94
N LYS A 174 7.20 -22.89 -12.79
CA LYS A 174 6.92 -23.78 -13.93
C LYS A 174 8.10 -23.88 -14.88
N ARG A 175 8.75 -22.76 -15.20
CA ARG A 175 9.93 -22.73 -16.09
C ARG A 175 11.11 -23.48 -15.49
N ILE A 176 11.37 -23.31 -14.19
CA ILE A 176 12.46 -24.00 -13.49
C ILE A 176 12.18 -25.49 -13.43
N THR A 177 10.97 -25.90 -13.06
CA THR A 177 10.57 -27.32 -13.03
C THR A 177 10.72 -27.98 -14.41
N LEU A 178 10.30 -27.31 -15.48
CA LEU A 178 10.48 -27.82 -16.85
C LEU A 178 11.97 -27.96 -17.23
N LYS A 179 12.79 -26.95 -16.93
CA LYS A 179 14.24 -27.00 -17.18
C LYS A 179 14.92 -28.09 -16.36
N ALA A 180 14.54 -28.22 -15.10
CA ALA A 180 15.07 -29.23 -14.20
C ALA A 180 14.76 -30.64 -14.71
N SER A 181 13.50 -30.89 -15.14
CA SER A 181 13.12 -32.15 -15.76
C SER A 181 13.90 -32.43 -17.04
N ALA A 182 14.06 -31.45 -17.93
CA ALA A 182 14.82 -31.62 -19.17
C ALA A 182 16.30 -31.94 -18.92
N ILE A 183 16.95 -31.24 -17.98
CA ILE A 183 18.35 -31.49 -17.62
C ILE A 183 18.49 -32.82 -16.87
N ALA A 184 17.52 -33.17 -16.02
CA ALA A 184 17.52 -34.44 -15.30
C ALA A 184 17.45 -35.63 -16.25
N ILE A 185 16.74 -35.56 -17.37
CA ILE A 185 16.73 -36.63 -18.39
C ILE A 185 18.16 -36.93 -18.88
N ILE A 186 18.97 -35.90 -19.12
CA ILE A 186 20.36 -36.07 -19.55
C ILE A 186 21.17 -36.81 -18.48
N ALA A 187 20.99 -36.49 -17.20
CA ALA A 187 21.67 -37.17 -16.10
C ALA A 187 21.17 -38.60 -15.89
N ILE A 188 19.85 -38.81 -15.95
CA ILE A 188 19.20 -40.12 -15.76
C ILE A 188 19.61 -41.11 -16.86
N ILE A 189 19.73 -40.65 -18.10
CA ILE A 189 20.19 -41.49 -19.23
C ILE A 189 21.73 -41.56 -19.27
N GLY A 190 22.41 -40.46 -18.96
CA GLY A 190 23.86 -40.33 -19.04
C GLY A 190 24.60 -41.21 -18.03
N ILE A 191 24.10 -41.34 -16.80
CA ILE A 191 24.73 -42.19 -15.76
C ILE A 191 24.81 -43.66 -16.21
N PRO A 192 23.70 -44.32 -16.62
CA PRO A 192 23.74 -45.66 -17.20
C PRO A 192 24.66 -45.79 -18.40
N LEU A 193 24.69 -44.80 -19.29
CA LEU A 193 25.48 -44.82 -20.52
C LEU A 193 26.99 -44.76 -20.25
N ILE A 194 27.41 -43.94 -19.28
CA ILE A 194 28.82 -43.87 -18.84
C ILE A 194 29.24 -45.20 -18.17
N LEU A 195 28.38 -45.78 -17.32
CA LEU A 195 28.66 -47.07 -16.68
C LEU A 195 28.84 -48.19 -17.70
N ASP A 196 27.95 -48.24 -18.70
CA ASP A 196 27.99 -49.24 -19.75
C ASP A 196 29.27 -49.11 -20.61
N LEU A 197 29.63 -47.90 -21.04
CA LEU A 197 30.88 -47.64 -21.77
C LEU A 197 32.14 -47.96 -20.95
N GLY A 198 32.15 -47.60 -19.67
CA GLY A 198 33.27 -47.87 -18.76
C GLY A 198 33.53 -49.37 -18.60
N LEU A 199 32.47 -50.17 -18.45
CA LEU A 199 32.59 -51.63 -18.32
C LEU A 199 33.04 -52.30 -19.62
N VAL A 200 32.57 -51.81 -20.78
CA VAL A 200 33.06 -52.24 -22.10
C VAL A 200 34.56 -51.95 -22.26
N SER A 201 35.02 -50.76 -21.82
CA SER A 201 36.43 -50.37 -21.92
C SER A 201 37.37 -51.19 -21.02
N LEU A 202 36.84 -51.76 -19.93
CA LEU A 202 37.57 -52.64 -19.00
C LEU A 202 37.64 -54.10 -19.47
N GLY A 203 37.18 -54.41 -20.68
CA GLY A 203 37.25 -55.74 -21.27
C GLY A 203 36.30 -56.76 -20.63
N LEU A 204 35.37 -56.31 -19.79
CA LEU A 204 34.26 -57.14 -19.34
C LEU A 204 33.29 -57.27 -20.52
N PRO A 205 33.10 -58.48 -21.07
CA PRO A 205 32.23 -58.63 -22.22
C PRO A 205 30.81 -58.25 -21.79
N ALA A 206 30.25 -57.24 -22.45
CA ALA A 206 28.82 -57.21 -22.71
C ALA A 206 28.41 -58.64 -23.09
N LEU A 207 27.65 -59.32 -22.22
CA LEU A 207 27.41 -60.75 -22.35
C LEU A 207 26.90 -61.07 -23.77
N SER A 208 27.70 -61.86 -24.47
CA SER A 208 27.51 -62.43 -25.82
C SER A 208 28.07 -61.64 -27.01
N LYS A 209 29.08 -62.26 -27.64
CA LYS A 209 29.40 -62.10 -29.07
C LYS A 209 28.18 -62.55 -29.90
N ASN A 210 27.21 -61.68 -30.12
CA ASN A 210 26.24 -61.91 -31.19
C ASN A 210 25.84 -60.57 -31.83
N THR A 211 26.39 -60.32 -33.01
CA THR A 211 26.43 -59.03 -33.70
C THR A 211 25.12 -58.59 -34.36
N ASN A 212 23.98 -59.23 -34.06
CA ASN A 212 22.73 -58.94 -34.77
C ASN A 212 21.62 -58.32 -33.91
N ASN A 213 21.83 -58.08 -32.61
CA ASN A 213 20.80 -57.54 -31.73
C ASN A 213 21.35 -56.40 -30.86
N LEU A 214 21.40 -55.20 -31.44
CA LEU A 214 21.93 -53.97 -30.82
C LEU A 214 21.28 -53.64 -29.46
N ILE A 215 20.04 -54.07 -29.23
CA ILE A 215 19.30 -53.85 -27.97
C ILE A 215 19.72 -54.85 -26.87
N PHE A 216 20.17 -56.05 -27.23
CA PHE A 216 20.49 -57.13 -26.27
C PHE A 216 21.94 -57.12 -25.78
N THR A 217 22.82 -56.33 -26.38
CA THR A 217 24.22 -56.18 -25.93
C THR A 217 24.39 -55.24 -24.73
N HIS A 218 23.38 -54.45 -24.35
CA HIS A 218 23.48 -53.42 -23.31
C HIS A 218 22.60 -53.73 -22.08
N TYR A 219 22.61 -54.97 -21.60
CA TYR A 219 21.86 -55.35 -20.38
C TYR A 219 22.25 -54.51 -19.15
N ILE A 220 23.53 -54.14 -19.06
CA ILE A 220 24.04 -53.33 -17.95
C ILE A 220 23.47 -51.91 -18.00
N PHE A 221 23.40 -51.30 -19.18
CA PHE A 221 22.67 -50.05 -19.39
C PHE A 221 21.22 -50.14 -18.91
N LEU A 222 20.46 -51.17 -19.31
CA LEU A 222 19.05 -51.31 -18.93
C LEU A 222 18.87 -51.49 -17.41
N ILE A 223 19.70 -52.32 -16.78
CA ILE A 223 19.68 -52.53 -15.32
C ILE A 223 20.03 -51.22 -14.60
N ALA A 224 21.09 -50.53 -15.03
CA ALA A 224 21.50 -49.26 -14.45
C ALA A 224 20.43 -48.18 -14.64
N LEU A 225 19.77 -48.13 -15.80
CA LEU A 225 18.68 -47.19 -16.08
C LEU A 225 17.49 -47.42 -15.13
N ILE A 226 17.07 -48.68 -14.93
CA ILE A 226 15.98 -49.02 -14.00
C ILE A 226 16.36 -48.63 -12.57
N LEU A 227 17.58 -48.94 -12.13
CA LEU A 227 18.04 -48.59 -10.78
C LEU A 227 18.14 -47.07 -10.58
N VAL A 228 18.63 -46.34 -11.58
CA VAL A 228 18.70 -44.87 -11.52
C VAL A 228 17.30 -44.27 -11.49
N GLU A 229 16.36 -44.74 -12.31
CA GLU A 229 14.99 -44.22 -12.29
C GLU A 229 14.28 -44.49 -10.95
N LEU A 230 14.44 -45.68 -10.38
CA LEU A 230 13.78 -46.05 -9.12
C LEU A 230 14.38 -45.37 -7.88
N PHE A 231 15.71 -45.20 -7.82
CA PHE A 231 16.38 -44.78 -6.59
C PHE A 231 16.98 -43.37 -6.65
N LEU A 232 17.33 -42.85 -7.84
CA LEU A 232 18.15 -41.64 -7.98
C LEU A 232 17.44 -40.52 -8.76
N ALA A 233 16.51 -40.83 -9.65
CA ALA A 233 15.89 -39.83 -10.53
C ALA A 233 15.25 -38.68 -9.76
N GLU A 234 14.52 -38.97 -8.69
CA GLU A 234 13.89 -37.92 -7.88
C GLU A 234 14.91 -37.04 -7.17
N LYS A 235 15.99 -37.64 -6.65
CA LYS A 235 17.08 -36.90 -6.00
C LYS A 235 17.84 -36.04 -7.00
N ILE A 236 18.05 -36.53 -8.23
CA ILE A 236 18.66 -35.79 -9.34
C ILE A 236 17.76 -34.60 -9.73
N ARG A 237 16.47 -34.83 -9.96
CA ARG A 237 15.49 -33.79 -10.30
C ARG A 237 15.43 -32.71 -9.22
N SER A 238 15.32 -33.11 -7.96
CA SER A 238 15.28 -32.18 -6.81
C SER A 238 16.56 -31.34 -6.68
N ARG A 239 17.74 -31.97 -6.82
CA ARG A 239 19.03 -31.25 -6.77
C ARG A 239 19.19 -30.24 -7.91
N ILE A 240 18.84 -30.62 -9.13
CA ILE A 240 18.90 -29.72 -10.29
C ILE A 240 17.88 -28.59 -10.13
N SER A 241 16.66 -28.89 -9.66
CA SER A 241 15.63 -27.88 -9.39
C SER A 241 16.07 -26.87 -8.33
N GLY A 242 16.66 -27.34 -7.23
CA GLY A 242 17.26 -26.48 -6.20
C GLY A 242 18.36 -25.58 -6.75
N MET A 243 19.28 -26.14 -7.54
CA MET A 243 20.38 -25.37 -8.15
C MET A 243 19.86 -24.29 -9.11
N LEU A 244 18.85 -24.60 -9.92
CA LEU A 244 18.29 -23.65 -10.90
C LEU A 244 17.40 -22.58 -10.26
N SER A 245 16.74 -22.90 -9.14
CA SER A 245 15.82 -21.98 -8.45
C SER A 245 16.53 -21.00 -7.52
N ILE A 246 17.66 -21.37 -6.91
CA ILE A 246 18.24 -20.60 -5.80
C ILE A 246 18.56 -19.14 -6.15
N SER A 247 19.06 -18.87 -7.37
CA SER A 247 19.36 -17.50 -7.79
C SER A 247 18.09 -16.67 -7.87
N TYR A 248 17.05 -17.19 -8.54
CA TYR A 248 15.77 -16.50 -8.69
C TYR A 248 15.11 -16.23 -7.34
N LEU A 249 15.10 -17.22 -6.44
CA LEU A 249 14.51 -17.07 -5.11
C LEU A 249 15.26 -16.04 -4.26
N LYS A 250 16.60 -15.99 -4.36
CA LYS A 250 17.42 -14.96 -3.69
C LYS A 250 17.13 -13.56 -4.24
N ASP A 251 17.05 -13.41 -5.55
CA ASP A 251 16.77 -12.12 -6.21
C ASP A 251 15.37 -11.61 -5.85
N SER A 252 14.39 -12.52 -5.83
CA SER A 252 13.01 -12.21 -5.44
C SER A 252 12.91 -11.86 -3.95
N LEU A 253 13.64 -12.57 -3.07
CA LEU A 253 13.74 -12.20 -1.65
C LEU A 253 14.34 -10.80 -1.47
N ALA A 254 15.44 -10.49 -2.17
CA ALA A 254 16.07 -9.16 -2.13
C ALA A 254 15.11 -8.07 -2.61
N THR A 255 14.32 -8.34 -3.65
CA THR A 255 13.27 -7.44 -4.13
C THR A 255 12.23 -7.20 -3.03
N LEU A 256 11.75 -8.26 -2.38
CA LEU A 256 10.77 -8.15 -1.29
C LEU A 256 11.32 -7.39 -0.08
N GLN A 257 12.61 -7.58 0.25
CA GLN A 257 13.30 -6.83 1.30
C GLN A 257 13.33 -5.33 0.99
N ASN A 258 13.72 -4.95 -0.22
CA ASN A 258 13.73 -3.56 -0.65
C ASN A 258 12.32 -2.93 -0.59
N LEU A 259 11.31 -3.67 -1.02
CA LEU A 259 9.91 -3.23 -0.95
C LEU A 259 9.46 -3.02 0.50
N LEU A 260 9.82 -3.92 1.43
CA LEU A 260 9.50 -3.77 2.86
C LEU A 260 10.22 -2.56 3.46
N THR A 261 11.49 -2.33 3.12
CA THR A 261 12.23 -1.16 3.59
C THR A 261 11.60 0.14 3.09
N GLU A 262 11.19 0.19 1.82
CA GLU A 262 10.51 1.37 1.27
C GLU A 262 9.16 1.61 1.94
N ASN A 263 8.36 0.56 2.14
CA ASN A 263 7.09 0.63 2.88
C ASN A 263 7.31 1.24 4.28
N LYS A 264 8.31 0.77 5.03
CA LYS A 264 8.66 1.34 6.34
C LYS A 264 9.05 2.82 6.26
N LYS A 265 9.86 3.20 5.27
CA LYS A 265 10.23 4.62 5.08
C LYS A 265 9.02 5.51 4.83
N GLN A 266 8.07 5.04 4.03
CA GLN A 266 6.84 5.78 3.78
C GLN A 266 5.98 5.89 5.05
N ILE A 267 5.87 4.81 5.85
CA ILE A 267 5.23 4.88 7.18
C ILE A 267 5.87 6.00 8.02
N PHE A 268 7.19 5.98 8.19
CA PHE A 268 7.90 7.00 8.98
C PHE A 268 7.68 8.42 8.46
N LYS A 269 7.64 8.59 7.13
CA LYS A 269 7.35 9.88 6.51
C LYS A 269 5.97 10.39 6.92
N VAL A 270 4.94 9.56 6.80
CA VAL A 270 3.56 9.91 7.14
C VAL A 270 3.43 10.20 8.64
N GLU A 271 4.07 9.40 9.49
CA GLU A 271 4.12 9.66 10.94
C GLU A 271 4.75 11.02 11.25
N SER A 272 5.83 11.38 10.55
CA SER A 272 6.50 12.67 10.75
C SER A 272 5.71 13.88 10.23
N GLU A 273 5.02 13.73 9.09
CA GLU A 273 4.24 14.79 8.45
C GLU A 273 2.95 15.08 9.23
N HIS A 274 2.27 14.04 9.72
CA HIS A 274 0.97 14.16 10.38
C HIS A 274 1.03 14.07 11.91
N LYS A 275 2.17 13.71 12.49
CA LYS A 275 2.36 13.51 13.95
C LYS A 275 1.39 12.48 14.55
N ILE A 276 1.04 11.46 13.79
CA ILE A 276 0.19 10.33 14.21
C ILE A 276 1.04 9.07 14.09
N SER A 277 1.01 8.17 15.07
CA SER A 277 1.71 6.89 14.94
C SER A 277 0.86 5.82 14.27
N LEU A 278 1.47 4.98 13.44
CA LEU A 278 0.79 3.83 12.83
C LEU A 278 0.27 2.87 13.92
N SER A 279 1.00 2.76 15.05
CA SER A 279 0.62 1.89 16.16
C SER A 279 -0.69 2.31 16.83
N GLU A 280 -0.95 3.61 16.95
CA GLU A 280 -2.21 4.15 17.47
C GLU A 280 -3.34 3.97 16.47
N PHE A 281 -3.06 4.22 15.18
CA PHE A 281 -4.02 3.98 14.10
C PHE A 281 -4.51 2.52 14.06
N VAL A 282 -3.58 1.55 14.16
CA VAL A 282 -3.93 0.12 14.16
C VAL A 282 -4.77 -0.24 15.39
N LYS A 283 -4.42 0.26 16.58
CA LYS A 283 -5.20 0.02 17.80
C LYS A 283 -6.63 0.52 17.64
N GLN A 284 -6.83 1.74 17.16
CA GLN A 284 -8.16 2.34 17.03
C GLN A 284 -9.05 1.63 16.00
N ASN A 285 -8.48 1.14 14.90
CA ASN A 285 -9.25 0.60 13.78
C ASN A 285 -9.37 -0.93 13.74
N TYR A 286 -8.58 -1.68 14.53
CA TYR A 286 -8.54 -3.15 14.49
C TYR A 286 -8.75 -3.84 15.85
N THR A 287 -9.02 -3.09 16.93
CA THR A 287 -9.43 -3.67 18.22
C THR A 287 -10.87 -3.35 18.63
N ALA A 288 -11.69 -2.88 17.68
CA ALA A 288 -13.14 -2.70 17.84
C ALA A 288 -13.92 -3.92 17.31
#